data_AF-A0A927SXU3-F1
#
_entry.id   AF-A0A927SXU3-F1
#
_cell.length_a   1.000
_cell.length_b   1.000
_cell.length_c   1.000
_cell.angle_alpha   90.00
_cell.angle_beta   90.00
_cell.angle_gamma   90.00
#
_symmetry.space_group_name_H-M   'P 1'
#
loop_
_entity.id
_entity.type
_entity.pdbx_description
1 polymer ?
#
loop_
_entity_poly.entity_id
_entity_poly.type
_entity_poly.pdbx_seq_one_letter_code
_entity_poly.pdbx_strand_id
1 'polypeptide(L)'
;MNYLYHGSVTADIHTIKANSKLHGTDNTKVVYLTDSLPYSLFYIWDSNHNIKEGKHVTAWIKDGTVYYEEQFEGQLEAFYKGVSGYVYCVEHNEHFKLVENRESMWFSEMDSAVSKTVYISDVYSEIMKYSNEGKVKIISFDNVPKDRINDLYRAISQRIINNNLLNNADSSDAMFYQRFFKKAWDDAVNLKNNLVDI
;
A
#
# COMPACT_ATOMS: atom_id res chain seq x y z
N MET A 1 -11.77 25.30 0.94
CA MET A 1 -12.16 24.24 -0.01
C MET A 1 -11.53 22.95 0.50
N ASN A 2 -12.33 21.93 0.82
CA ASN A 2 -11.81 20.68 1.39
C ASN A 2 -11.71 19.64 0.27
N TYR A 3 -10.51 19.14 0.00
CA TYR A 3 -10.27 18.12 -1.04
C TYR A 3 -10.08 16.75 -0.42
N LEU A 4 -10.51 15.74 -1.15
CA LEU A 4 -10.11 14.36 -0.96
C LEU A 4 -9.08 13.97 -2.02
N TYR A 5 -8.16 13.08 -1.68
CA TYR A 5 -6.97 12.78 -2.46
C TYR A 5 -6.91 11.31 -2.89
N HIS A 6 -6.39 11.09 -4.10
CA HIS A 6 -6.08 9.77 -4.65
C HIS A 6 -4.68 9.77 -5.29
N GLY A 7 -3.80 8.90 -4.82
CA GLY A 7 -2.49 8.69 -5.46
C GLY A 7 -2.55 7.60 -6.53
N SER A 8 -1.96 7.85 -7.69
CA SER A 8 -1.78 6.85 -8.75
C SER A 8 -0.56 7.17 -9.62
N VAL A 9 0.04 6.14 -10.20
CA VAL A 9 1.10 6.28 -11.23
C VAL A 9 0.52 6.54 -12.62
N THR A 10 -0.77 6.27 -12.81
CA THR A 10 -1.48 6.51 -14.07
C THR A 10 -1.73 8.00 -14.24
N ALA A 11 -1.29 8.57 -15.37
CA ALA A 11 -1.54 9.95 -15.77
C ALA A 11 -2.98 10.15 -16.28
N ASP A 12 -3.38 11.42 -16.43
CA ASP A 12 -4.60 11.85 -17.13
C ASP A 12 -5.92 11.22 -16.64
N ILE A 13 -6.00 10.88 -15.35
CA ILE A 13 -7.26 10.48 -14.74
C ILE A 13 -8.14 11.71 -14.55
N HIS A 14 -9.21 11.82 -15.35
CA HIS A 14 -10.24 12.85 -15.19
C HIS A 14 -11.42 12.40 -14.32
N THR A 15 -11.58 11.08 -14.14
CA THR A 15 -12.63 10.49 -13.31
C THR A 15 -12.11 9.23 -12.65
N ILE A 16 -12.16 9.19 -11.33
CA ILE A 16 -11.83 8.00 -10.54
C ILE A 16 -13.06 7.10 -10.52
N LYS A 17 -12.91 5.89 -11.07
CA LYS A 17 -14.02 4.94 -11.22
C LYS A 17 -14.29 4.16 -9.93
N ALA A 18 -15.56 3.97 -9.61
CA ALA A 18 -16.00 3.10 -8.52
C ALA A 18 -15.78 1.62 -8.91
N ASN A 19 -14.54 1.16 -8.77
CA ASN A 19 -14.12 -0.19 -9.17
C ASN A 19 -13.47 -0.98 -8.03
N SER A 20 -13.18 -0.33 -6.89
CA SER A 20 -12.63 -1.02 -5.72
C SER A 20 -13.76 -1.72 -4.97
N LYS A 21 -13.48 -2.88 -4.38
CA LYS A 21 -14.45 -3.54 -3.50
C LYS A 21 -14.40 -2.91 -2.12
N LEU A 22 -15.54 -2.47 -1.60
CA LEU A 22 -15.65 -2.03 -0.22
C LEU A 22 -15.35 -3.20 0.71
N HIS A 23 -14.35 -3.03 1.58
CA HIS A 23 -13.98 -4.07 2.54
C HIS A 23 -15.13 -4.37 3.51
N GLY A 24 -15.42 -5.65 3.72
CA GLY A 24 -16.42 -6.10 4.70
C GLY A 24 -17.87 -6.06 4.22
N THR A 25 -18.13 -5.81 2.93
CA THR A 25 -19.49 -5.81 2.35
C THR A 25 -19.63 -6.80 1.20
N ASP A 26 -20.85 -6.91 0.65
CA ASP A 26 -21.23 -7.76 -0.49
C ASP A 26 -20.64 -7.29 -1.83
N ASN A 27 -19.32 -7.08 -1.88
CA ASN A 27 -18.58 -6.60 -3.05
C ASN A 27 -19.07 -5.26 -3.63
N THR A 28 -19.68 -4.40 -2.80
CA THR A 28 -20.08 -3.05 -3.21
C THR A 28 -18.89 -2.34 -3.85
N LYS A 29 -19.07 -1.83 -5.07
CA LYS A 29 -18.01 -1.10 -5.76
C LYS A 29 -17.96 0.35 -5.32
N VAL A 30 -16.77 0.82 -5.00
CA VAL A 30 -16.53 2.15 -4.46
C VAL A 30 -15.27 2.79 -5.03
N VAL A 31 -15.21 4.11 -4.95
CA VAL A 31 -14.00 4.91 -5.00
C VAL A 31 -13.47 5.05 -3.58
N TYR A 32 -12.17 4.85 -3.36
CA TYR A 32 -11.49 5.17 -2.11
C TYR A 32 -10.64 6.42 -2.25
N LEU A 33 -10.76 7.32 -1.27
CA LEU A 33 -10.01 8.56 -1.15
C LEU A 33 -9.54 8.77 0.29
N THR A 34 -8.71 9.78 0.50
CA THR A 34 -8.32 10.23 1.84
C THR A 34 -8.34 11.74 1.94
N ASP A 35 -8.66 12.30 3.10
CA ASP A 35 -8.49 13.74 3.36
C ASP A 35 -7.03 14.09 3.78
N SER A 36 -6.15 13.09 3.87
CA SER A 36 -4.73 13.25 4.17
C SER A 36 -3.88 13.21 2.91
N LEU A 37 -3.43 14.40 2.47
CA LEU A 37 -2.48 14.53 1.36
C LEU A 37 -1.21 13.67 1.53
N PRO A 38 -0.49 13.67 2.68
CA PRO A 38 0.68 12.83 2.84
C PRO A 38 0.36 11.32 2.75
N TYR A 39 -0.81 10.90 3.23
CA TYR A 39 -1.21 9.49 3.13
C TYR A 39 -1.49 9.07 1.69
N SER A 40 -2.02 9.98 0.86
CA SER A 40 -2.30 9.71 -0.56
C SER A 40 -1.05 9.33 -1.37
N LEU A 41 0.14 9.78 -0.94
CA LEU A 41 1.42 9.44 -1.58
C LEU A 41 1.69 7.94 -1.56
N PHE A 42 1.29 7.23 -0.49
CA PHE A 42 1.47 5.78 -0.38
C PHE A 42 0.59 4.98 -1.35
N TYR A 43 -0.40 5.62 -1.97
CA TYR A 43 -1.19 5.02 -3.05
C TYR A 43 -0.54 5.13 -4.43
N ILE A 44 0.47 6.00 -4.59
CA ILE A 44 1.30 6.06 -5.80
C ILE A 44 2.24 4.84 -5.79
N TRP A 45 1.70 3.71 -6.26
CA TRP A 45 2.36 2.42 -6.27
C TRP A 45 2.61 1.98 -7.71
N ASP A 46 3.87 1.77 -8.06
CA ASP A 46 4.28 1.26 -9.37
C ASP A 46 4.50 -0.26 -9.31
N SER A 47 3.63 -1.03 -9.96
CA SER A 47 3.71 -2.48 -10.00
C SER A 47 4.92 -2.99 -10.78
N ASN A 48 5.41 -2.23 -11.77
CA ASN A 48 6.60 -2.60 -12.54
C ASN A 48 7.86 -2.38 -11.71
N HIS A 49 7.95 -1.24 -11.03
CA HIS A 49 9.06 -0.94 -10.11
C HIS A 49 9.15 -1.96 -8.97
N ASN A 50 7.99 -2.31 -8.40
CA ASN A 50 7.90 -3.22 -7.26
C ASN A 50 7.83 -4.70 -7.64
N ILE A 51 7.68 -5.03 -8.93
CA ILE A 51 7.50 -6.40 -9.43
C ILE A 51 6.31 -7.07 -8.73
N LYS A 52 5.19 -6.36 -8.58
CA LYS A 52 4.03 -6.83 -7.84
C LYS A 52 2.73 -6.22 -8.36
N GLU A 53 1.81 -7.08 -8.82
CA GLU A 53 0.49 -6.68 -9.33
C GLU A 53 -0.39 -6.00 -8.27
N GLY A 54 -0.31 -6.46 -7.02
CA GLY A 54 -1.04 -5.88 -5.90
C GLY A 54 -0.24 -4.84 -5.13
N LYS A 55 -0.91 -3.79 -4.63
CA LYS A 55 -0.28 -2.82 -3.73
C LYS A 55 0.10 -3.49 -2.40
N HIS A 56 1.29 -3.18 -1.88
CA HIS A 56 1.76 -3.62 -0.56
C HIS A 56 1.95 -2.40 0.35
N VAL A 57 0.85 -1.74 0.67
CA VAL A 57 0.84 -0.51 1.48
C VAL A 57 0.92 -0.88 2.96
N THR A 58 1.96 -0.42 3.64
CA THR A 58 2.18 -0.62 5.10
C THR A 58 2.02 0.68 5.88
N ALA A 59 1.25 1.62 5.33
CA ALA A 59 0.92 2.89 5.94
C ALA A 59 -0.47 2.87 6.59
N TRP A 60 -0.66 3.68 7.62
CA TRP A 60 -1.97 3.97 8.23
C TRP A 60 -1.97 5.36 8.83
N ILE A 61 -3.14 5.87 9.22
CA ILE A 61 -3.28 7.13 9.94
C ILE A 61 -3.67 6.82 11.38
N LYS A 62 -3.04 7.55 12.32
CA LYS A 62 -3.40 7.54 13.73
C LYS A 62 -3.20 8.93 14.30
N ASP A 63 -4.25 9.47 14.90
CA ASP A 63 -4.25 10.77 15.58
C ASP A 63 -3.76 11.91 14.65
N GLY A 64 -4.27 11.92 13.41
CA GLY A 64 -3.92 12.86 12.34
C GLY A 64 -2.53 12.69 11.73
N THR A 65 -1.72 11.77 12.25
CA THR A 65 -0.36 11.51 11.77
C THR A 65 -0.32 10.26 10.90
N VAL A 66 0.36 10.34 9.76
CA VAL A 66 0.59 9.16 8.91
C VAL A 66 1.73 8.34 9.51
N TYR A 67 1.53 7.05 9.66
CA TYR A 67 2.55 6.09 10.05
C TYR A 67 2.88 5.21 8.86
N TYR A 68 4.15 4.88 8.69
CA TYR A 68 4.64 3.89 7.74
C TYR A 68 5.57 2.93 8.49
N GLU A 69 5.29 1.64 8.43
CA GLU A 69 6.14 0.62 9.05
C GLU A 69 6.84 -0.22 7.98
N GLU A 70 8.17 -0.28 8.05
CA GLU A 70 8.94 -1.15 7.19
C GLU A 70 8.81 -2.62 7.63
N GLN A 71 8.60 -3.50 6.66
CA GLN A 71 8.52 -4.96 6.86
C GLN A 71 9.80 -5.69 6.44
N PHE A 72 10.72 -4.97 5.81
CA PHE A 72 12.10 -5.36 5.53
C PHE A 72 12.98 -4.10 5.48
N GLU A 73 14.29 -4.26 5.60
CA GLU A 73 15.25 -3.15 5.64
C GLU A 73 15.17 -2.28 4.37
N GLY A 74 14.98 -0.97 4.56
CA GLY A 74 14.93 0.00 3.46
C GLY A 74 13.69 -0.09 2.57
N GLN A 75 12.60 -0.69 3.06
CA GLN A 75 11.36 -0.86 2.29
C GLN A 75 10.84 0.46 1.71
N LEU A 76 10.89 1.57 2.47
CA LEU A 76 10.37 2.84 1.96
C LEU A 76 11.13 3.29 0.71
N GLU A 77 12.46 3.22 0.77
CA GLU A 77 13.34 3.58 -0.34
C GLU A 77 13.12 2.63 -1.52
N ALA A 78 13.09 1.32 -1.25
CA ALA A 78 12.90 0.30 -2.27
C ALA A 78 11.60 0.50 -3.06
N PHE A 79 10.51 0.89 -2.40
CA PHE A 79 9.20 1.00 -3.04
C PHE A 79 8.91 2.34 -3.72
N TYR A 80 9.52 3.44 -3.26
CA TYR A 80 9.09 4.78 -3.66
C TYR A 80 10.19 5.64 -4.27
N LYS A 81 11.48 5.27 -4.15
CA LYS A 81 12.58 6.06 -4.73
C LYS A 81 12.65 5.86 -6.23
N GLY A 82 12.72 6.95 -6.98
CA GLY A 82 12.66 6.97 -8.43
C GLY A 82 11.25 6.77 -9.00
N VAL A 83 10.25 6.54 -8.15
CA VAL A 83 8.85 6.41 -8.57
C VAL A 83 8.25 7.81 -8.69
N SER A 84 7.62 8.09 -9.83
CA SER A 84 6.84 9.31 -10.05
C SER A 84 5.35 8.98 -10.20
N GLY A 85 4.49 9.96 -10.01
CA GLY A 85 3.06 9.78 -10.20
C GLY A 85 2.27 11.04 -9.91
N TYR A 86 0.99 10.87 -9.59
CA TYR A 86 0.03 11.95 -9.50
C TYR A 86 -0.81 11.82 -8.23
N VAL A 87 -1.07 12.95 -7.60
CA VAL A 87 -2.16 13.10 -6.63
C VAL A 87 -3.32 13.80 -7.32
N TYR A 88 -4.44 13.10 -7.39
CA TYR A 88 -5.70 13.61 -7.90
C TYR A 88 -6.54 14.14 -6.74
N CYS A 89 -7.02 15.38 -6.87
CA CYS A 89 -7.88 16.04 -5.91
C CYS A 89 -9.33 15.98 -6.38
N VAL A 90 -10.21 15.55 -5.50
CA VAL A 90 -11.66 15.48 -5.68
C VAL A 90 -12.30 16.43 -4.68
N GLU A 91 -13.24 17.25 -5.13
CA GLU A 91 -13.98 18.14 -4.23
C GLU A 91 -14.86 17.32 -3.29
N HIS A 92 -14.74 17.59 -1.99
CA HIS A 92 -15.56 16.92 -0.99
C HIS A 92 -17.03 17.39 -1.06
N ASN A 93 -17.97 16.45 -1.05
CA ASN A 93 -19.41 16.67 -1.07
C ASN A 93 -20.15 15.63 -0.20
N GLU A 94 -21.48 15.72 -0.09
CA GLU A 94 -22.28 14.84 0.77
C GLU A 94 -22.30 13.35 0.39
N HIS A 95 -21.82 12.97 -0.79
CA HIS A 95 -21.82 11.57 -1.23
C HIS A 95 -20.64 10.76 -0.71
N PHE A 96 -19.65 11.40 -0.08
CA PHE A 96 -18.53 10.71 0.56
C PHE A 96 -18.87 10.32 1.99
N LYS A 97 -18.58 9.07 2.33
CA LYS A 97 -18.76 8.50 3.66
C LYS A 97 -17.41 8.08 4.23
N LEU A 98 -17.24 8.20 5.55
CA LEU A 98 -16.07 7.66 6.23
C LEU A 98 -16.06 6.13 6.15
N VAL A 99 -14.88 5.57 5.95
CA VAL A 99 -14.65 4.12 6.06
C VAL A 99 -14.59 3.77 7.55
N GLU A 100 -15.42 2.82 7.98
CA GLU A 100 -15.44 2.39 9.38
C GLU A 100 -14.07 1.87 9.83
N ASN A 101 -13.65 2.27 11.03
CA ASN A 101 -12.37 1.86 11.64
C ASN A 101 -11.12 2.22 10.82
N ARG A 102 -11.20 3.18 9.89
CA ARG A 102 -10.05 3.70 9.15
C ARG A 102 -10.06 5.22 9.12
N GLU A 103 -9.24 5.81 9.99
CA GLU A 103 -9.10 7.26 10.09
C GLU A 103 -8.76 7.87 8.73
N SER A 104 -9.39 9.01 8.42
CA SER A 104 -9.08 9.80 7.22
C SER A 104 -9.27 9.05 5.89
N MET A 105 -9.96 7.90 5.89
CA MET A 105 -10.35 7.18 4.68
C MET A 105 -11.82 7.42 4.37
N TRP A 106 -12.08 7.76 3.12
CA TRP A 106 -13.40 8.09 2.61
C TRP A 106 -13.72 7.18 1.42
N PHE A 107 -15.01 6.92 1.23
CA PHE A 107 -15.49 6.20 0.06
C PHE A 107 -16.74 6.83 -0.54
N SER A 108 -16.94 6.59 -1.83
CA SER A 108 -18.19 6.85 -2.54
C SER A 108 -18.56 5.66 -3.41
N GLU A 109 -19.84 5.35 -3.51
CA GLU A 109 -20.37 4.32 -4.41
C GLU A 109 -20.48 4.85 -5.86
N MET A 110 -20.22 6.14 -6.07
CA MET A 110 -20.24 6.78 -7.39
C MET A 110 -18.83 7.09 -7.87
N ASP A 111 -18.70 7.20 -9.20
CA ASP A 111 -17.51 7.77 -9.83
C ASP A 111 -17.26 9.20 -9.34
N SER A 112 -16.00 9.58 -9.23
CA SER A 112 -15.58 10.87 -8.69
C SER A 112 -14.81 11.68 -9.72
N ALA A 113 -15.30 12.87 -10.07
CA ALA A 113 -14.63 13.77 -11.00
C ALA A 113 -13.37 14.37 -10.36
N VAL A 114 -12.28 14.41 -11.11
CA VAL A 114 -11.03 15.06 -10.68
C VAL A 114 -11.14 16.55 -10.94
N SER A 115 -10.89 17.35 -9.90
CA SER A 115 -10.91 18.81 -9.96
C SER A 115 -9.52 19.42 -10.21
N LYS A 116 -8.48 18.75 -9.69
CA LYS A 116 -7.08 19.19 -9.77
C LYS A 116 -6.17 17.97 -9.75
N THR A 117 -5.04 18.08 -10.43
CA THR A 117 -3.99 17.07 -10.44
C THR A 117 -2.67 17.71 -10.03
N VAL A 118 -1.90 17.02 -9.20
CA VAL A 118 -0.56 17.42 -8.78
C VAL A 118 0.41 16.31 -9.19
N TYR A 119 1.41 16.66 -10.00
CA TYR A 119 2.48 15.73 -10.36
C TYR A 119 3.53 15.67 -9.26
N ILE A 120 3.95 14.44 -8.92
CA ILE A 120 4.98 14.12 -7.95
C ILE A 120 6.13 13.44 -8.71
N SER A 121 7.27 14.12 -8.82
CA SER A 121 8.41 13.65 -9.60
C SER A 121 9.18 12.50 -8.94
N ASP A 122 9.22 12.47 -7.61
CA ASP A 122 9.84 11.42 -6.82
C ASP A 122 9.05 11.26 -5.51
N VAL A 123 8.33 10.14 -5.38
CA VAL A 123 7.40 9.89 -4.27
C VAL A 123 8.14 9.76 -2.95
N TYR A 124 9.29 9.08 -2.94
CA TYR A 124 10.14 8.95 -1.75
C TYR A 124 10.53 10.32 -1.19
N SER A 125 11.08 11.21 -2.03
CA SER A 125 11.51 12.54 -1.63
C SER A 125 10.35 13.36 -1.08
N GLU A 126 9.15 13.24 -1.68
CA GLU A 126 7.95 13.92 -1.18
C GLU A 126 7.49 13.38 0.18
N ILE A 127 7.50 12.06 0.37
CA ILE A 127 7.22 11.44 1.68
C ILE A 127 8.23 11.93 2.73
N MET A 128 9.51 11.99 2.39
CA MET A 128 10.56 12.44 3.30
C MET A 128 10.39 13.91 3.72
N LYS A 129 9.89 14.80 2.84
CA LYS A 129 9.53 16.18 3.22
C LYS A 129 8.47 16.17 4.32
N TYR A 130 7.39 15.42 4.14
CA TYR A 130 6.35 15.30 5.17
C TYR A 130 6.83 14.63 6.45
N SER A 131 7.83 13.74 6.35
CA SER A 131 8.45 13.14 7.52
C SER A 131 9.27 14.16 8.32
N ASN A 132 10.05 15.01 7.63
CA ASN A 132 10.80 16.10 8.26
C ASN A 132 9.89 17.14 8.93
N GLU A 133 8.65 17.29 8.44
CA GLU A 133 7.61 18.13 9.05
C GLU A 133 6.84 17.46 10.20
N GLY A 134 7.12 16.18 10.50
CA GLY A 134 6.42 15.42 11.54
C GLY A 134 5.01 14.93 11.15
N LYS A 135 4.60 15.08 9.89
CA LYS A 135 3.30 14.60 9.38
C LYS A 135 3.32 13.14 8.97
N VAL A 136 4.51 12.60 8.68
CA VAL A 136 4.75 11.17 8.42
C VAL A 136 5.78 10.63 9.40
N LYS A 137 5.41 9.61 10.17
CA LYS A 137 6.30 8.87 11.04
C LYS A 137 6.70 7.54 10.38
N ILE A 138 7.97 7.43 10.04
CA ILE A 138 8.55 6.21 9.50
C ILE A 138 9.10 5.38 10.66
N ILE A 139 8.60 4.16 10.80
CA ILE A 139 9.13 3.14 11.70
C ILE A 139 10.06 2.29 10.85
N SER A 140 11.36 2.56 10.93
CA SER A 140 12.37 1.76 10.23
C SER A 140 12.38 0.32 10.72
N PHE A 141 12.82 -0.60 9.87
CA PHE A 141 12.79 -2.03 10.16
C PHE A 141 13.47 -2.40 11.50
N ASP A 142 14.62 -1.78 11.81
CA ASP A 142 15.36 -1.99 13.06
C ASP A 142 14.60 -1.59 14.32
N ASN A 143 13.59 -0.74 14.18
CA ASN A 143 12.75 -0.27 15.28
C ASN A 143 11.45 -1.07 15.42
N VAL A 144 11.20 -2.05 14.54
CA VAL A 144 10.04 -2.93 14.63
C VAL A 144 10.33 -4.04 15.66
N PRO A 145 9.41 -4.34 16.60
CA PRO A 145 9.62 -5.40 17.57
C PRO A 145 9.88 -6.76 16.92
N LYS A 146 10.86 -7.51 17.42
CA LYS A 146 11.27 -8.82 16.87
C LYS A 146 10.12 -9.82 16.77
N ASP A 147 9.26 -9.87 17.78
CA ASP A 147 8.10 -10.79 17.76
C ASP A 147 7.14 -10.45 16.62
N ARG A 148 6.94 -9.15 16.34
CA ARG A 148 6.13 -8.69 15.21
C ARG A 148 6.75 -9.04 13.86
N ILE A 149 8.09 -8.96 13.74
CA ILE A 149 8.82 -9.43 12.54
C ILE A 149 8.69 -10.95 12.37
N ASN A 150 8.78 -11.73 13.46
CA ASN A 150 8.60 -13.17 13.41
C ASN A 150 7.18 -13.56 12.98
N ASP A 151 6.16 -12.87 13.51
CA ASP A 151 4.76 -13.08 13.13
C ASP A 151 4.50 -12.71 11.68
N LEU A 152 5.10 -11.61 11.19
CA LEU A 152 5.09 -11.22 9.79
C LEU A 152 5.68 -12.31 8.90
N TYR A 153 6.87 -12.83 9.22
CA TYR A 153 7.48 -13.90 8.42
C TYR A 153 6.65 -15.17 8.42
N ARG A 154 6.04 -15.54 9.54
CA ARG A 154 5.10 -16.67 9.62
C ARG A 154 3.86 -16.44 8.73
N ALA A 155 3.29 -15.23 8.75
CA ALA A 155 2.13 -14.90 7.93
C ALA A 155 2.46 -14.93 6.43
N ILE A 156 3.62 -14.39 6.05
CA ILE A 156 4.09 -14.39 4.66
C ILE A 156 4.41 -15.80 4.19
N SER A 157 5.10 -16.62 4.99
CA SER A 157 5.41 -18.00 4.60
C SER A 157 4.13 -18.82 4.36
N GLN A 158 3.12 -18.64 5.22
CA GLN A 158 1.81 -19.27 5.01
C GLN A 158 1.11 -18.74 3.75
N ARG A 159 1.20 -17.43 3.45
CA ARG A 159 0.67 -16.84 2.21
C ARG A 159 1.33 -17.44 0.97
N ILE A 160 2.66 -17.60 0.99
CA ILE A 160 3.44 -18.22 -0.10
C ILE A 160 2.95 -19.64 -0.38
N ILE A 161 2.72 -20.44 0.67
CA ILE A 161 2.20 -21.81 0.56
C ILE A 161 0.75 -21.81 0.05
N ASN A 162 -0.14 -21.05 0.69
CA ASN A 162 -1.57 -21.04 0.39
C ASN A 162 -1.86 -20.58 -1.04
N ASN A 163 -1.06 -19.65 -1.56
CA ASN A 163 -1.19 -19.15 -2.93
C ASN A 163 -0.37 -19.98 -3.95
N ASN A 164 0.19 -21.11 -3.53
CA ASN A 164 0.95 -22.02 -4.38
C ASN A 164 2.13 -21.33 -5.12
N LEU A 165 2.76 -20.33 -4.48
CA LEU A 165 3.80 -19.51 -5.12
C LEU A 165 5.11 -20.29 -5.33
N LEU A 166 5.39 -21.30 -4.48
CA LEU A 166 6.57 -22.16 -4.63
C LEU A 166 6.56 -22.97 -5.94
N ASN A 167 5.37 -23.30 -6.46
CA ASN A 167 5.23 -24.00 -7.75
C ASN A 167 5.11 -23.02 -8.94
N ASN A 168 5.02 -21.71 -8.67
CA ASN A 168 4.90 -20.64 -9.66
C ASN A 168 5.96 -19.56 -9.37
N ALA A 169 7.22 -20.00 -9.21
CA ALA A 169 8.32 -19.18 -8.73
C ALA A 169 8.64 -17.97 -9.65
N ASP A 170 8.26 -18.06 -10.92
CA ASP A 170 8.48 -17.00 -11.92
C ASP A 170 7.34 -15.96 -11.96
N SER A 171 6.29 -16.13 -11.13
CA SER A 171 5.25 -15.11 -11.02
C SER A 171 5.78 -13.86 -10.33
N SER A 172 5.26 -12.67 -10.69
CA SER A 172 5.64 -11.40 -10.08
C SER A 172 5.51 -11.43 -8.55
N ASP A 173 4.39 -11.96 -8.03
CA ASP A 173 4.17 -12.14 -6.60
C ASP A 173 5.23 -13.04 -5.94
N ALA A 174 5.67 -14.13 -6.60
CA ALA A 174 6.74 -14.98 -6.07
C ALA A 174 8.09 -14.27 -6.07
N MET A 175 8.46 -13.62 -7.18
CA MET A 175 9.70 -12.85 -7.30
C MET A 175 9.79 -11.73 -6.26
N PHE A 176 8.66 -11.06 -5.98
CA PHE A 176 8.56 -10.06 -4.92
C PHE A 176 8.94 -10.65 -3.54
N TYR A 177 8.38 -11.81 -3.18
CA TYR A 177 8.70 -12.45 -1.89
C TYR A 177 10.12 -13.00 -1.83
N GLN A 178 10.64 -13.57 -2.91
CA GLN A 178 12.03 -14.01 -2.98
C GLN A 178 13.01 -12.84 -2.78
N ARG A 179 12.70 -11.69 -3.37
CA ARG A 179 13.54 -10.49 -3.31
C ARG A 179 13.52 -9.83 -1.95
N PHE A 180 12.32 -9.55 -1.42
CA PHE A 180 12.17 -8.68 -0.25
C PHE A 180 11.92 -9.44 1.06
N PHE A 181 11.44 -10.68 0.98
CA PHE A 181 11.07 -11.50 2.13
C PHE A 181 11.78 -12.86 2.10
N LYS A 182 13.08 -12.86 1.80
CA LYS A 182 13.89 -14.07 1.64
C LYS A 182 13.74 -15.05 2.81
N LYS A 183 13.77 -14.56 4.05
CA LYS A 183 13.57 -15.42 5.22
C LYS A 183 12.21 -16.13 5.21
N ALA A 184 11.12 -15.42 4.92
CA ALA A 184 9.80 -16.02 4.87
C ALA A 184 9.65 -17.00 3.69
N TRP A 185 10.33 -16.73 2.57
CA TRP A 185 10.42 -17.67 1.45
C TRP A 185 11.14 -18.96 1.84
N ASP A 186 12.31 -18.86 2.46
CA ASP A 186 13.09 -20.01 2.94
C ASP A 186 12.28 -20.83 3.98
N ASP A 187 11.59 -20.15 4.91
CA ASP A 187 10.70 -20.79 5.88
C ASP A 187 9.54 -21.53 5.18
N ALA A 188 8.96 -20.96 4.12
CA ALA A 188 7.90 -21.61 3.33
C ALA A 188 8.37 -22.88 2.61
N VAL A 189 9.58 -22.85 2.04
CA VAL A 189 10.21 -24.04 1.41
C VAL A 189 10.39 -25.16 2.44
N ASN A 190 10.94 -24.83 3.61
CA ASN A 190 11.16 -25.81 4.68
C ASN A 190 9.84 -26.41 5.19
N LEU A 191 8.82 -25.59 5.41
CA LEU A 191 7.49 -26.05 5.84
C LEU A 191 6.85 -26.99 4.83
N LYS A 192 6.95 -26.70 3.52
CA LYS A 192 6.39 -27.56 2.47
C LYS A 192 7.10 -28.91 2.40
N ASN A 193 8.43 -28.94 2.53
CA ASN A 193 9.20 -30.20 2.52
C ASN A 193 8.80 -31.09 3.70
N ASN A 194 8.68 -30.52 4.91
CA ASN A 194 8.27 -31.27 6.10
C ASN A 194 6.82 -31.79 6.04
N LEU A 195 5.97 -31.24 5.16
CA LEU A 195 4.60 -31.73 4.93
C LEU A 195 4.53 -32.87 3.91
N VAL A 196 5.56 -33.07 3.09
CA VAL A 196 5.63 -34.13 2.07
C VAL A 196 6.29 -35.40 2.64
N ASP A 197 7.06 -35.27 3.71
CA ASP A 197 7.75 -36.37 4.40
C ASP A 197 6.90 -37.08 5.48
N ILE A 198 5.57 -36.87 5.51
CA ILE A 198 4.60 -37.50 6.43
C ILE A 198 3.54 -38.24 5.60
#